data_AF-A0A271KA46-F1
#
_entry.id   AF-A0A271KA46-F1
#
_cell.length_a   1.000
_cell.length_b   1.000
_cell.length_c   1.000
_cell.angle_alpha   90.00
_cell.angle_beta   90.00
_cell.angle_gamma   90.00
#
_symmetry.space_group_name_H-M   'P 1'
#
loop_
_entity.id
_entity.type
_entity.pdbx_description
1 polymer ?
#
loop_
_entity_poly.entity_id
_entity_poly.type
_entity_poly.pdbx_seq_one_letter_code
_entity_poly.pdbx_strand_id
1 'polypeptide(L)' 'MMEEKVREAIVTELERQAEVSPSKLRISVRDEELVADGKIDLDGLATAIVGAVAGAP' A
#
# COMPACT_ATOMS: atom_id res chain seq x y z
N MET A 1 14.21 -5.91 -6.78
CA MET A 1 14.24 -7.20 -6.01
C MET A 1 12.81 -7.61 -5.64
N MET A 2 12.54 -8.81 -5.11
CA MET A 2 11.16 -9.19 -4.72
C MET A 2 10.64 -8.29 -3.60
N GLU A 3 11.50 -8.00 -2.62
CA GLU A 3 11.23 -7.12 -1.48
C GLU A 3 10.86 -5.70 -1.92
N GLU A 4 11.51 -5.21 -2.97
CA GLU A 4 11.23 -3.90 -3.58
C GLU A 4 9.86 -3.88 -4.27
N LYS A 5 9.49 -4.94 -5.00
CA LYS A 5 8.15 -5.06 -5.60
C LYS A 5 7.06 -5.13 -4.54
N VAL A 6 7.30 -5.86 -3.44
CA VAL A 6 6.38 -5.94 -2.31
C VAL A 6 6.23 -4.57 -1.66
N ARG A 7 7.34 -3.85 -1.44
CA ARG A 7 7.31 -2.48 -0.89
C ARG A 7 6.52 -1.53 -1.78
N GLU A 8 6.77 -1.53 -3.08
CA GLU A 8 6.02 -0.72 -4.05
C GLU A 8 4.52 -1.03 -4.01
N ALA A 9 4.14 -2.32 -4.01
CA ALA A 9 2.73 -2.73 -3.92
C ALA A 9 2.05 -2.24 -2.63
N ILE A 10 2.75 -2.29 -1.49
CA ILE A 10 2.25 -1.75 -0.23
C ILE A 10 2.01 -0.24 -0.33
N VAL A 11 2.99 0.52 -0.81
CA VAL A 11 2.90 1.98 -0.91
C VAL A 11 1.77 2.37 -1.87
N THR A 12 1.74 1.79 -3.08
CA THR A 12 0.73 2.08 -4.09
C THR A 12 -0.69 1.78 -3.62
N GLU A 13 -0.91 0.66 -2.93
CA GLU A 13 -2.25 0.33 -2.42
C GLU A 13 -2.67 1.23 -1.27
N LEU A 14 -1.76 1.60 -0.36
CA LEU A 14 -2.05 2.55 0.71
C LEU A 14 -2.32 3.97 0.18
N GLU A 15 -1.61 4.40 -0.86
CA GLU A 15 -1.89 5.63 -1.62
C GLU A 15 -3.29 5.59 -2.22
N ARG A 16 -3.63 4.51 -2.93
CA ARG A 16 -4.96 4.32 -3.52
C ARG A 16 -6.07 4.37 -2.47
N GLN A 17 -5.89 3.71 -1.32
CA GLN A 17 -6.88 3.76 -0.23
C GLN A 17 -7.02 5.16 0.37
N ALA A 18 -5.91 5.89 0.53
CA ALA A 18 -5.93 7.28 1.00
C ALA A 18 -6.65 8.19 0.00
N GLU A 19 -6.48 8.00 -1.31
CA GLU A 19 -7.19 8.74 -2.35
C GLU A 19 -8.70 8.43 -2.39
N VAL A 20 -9.08 7.17 -2.19
CA VAL A 20 -10.49 6.74 -2.17
C VAL A 20 -11.23 7.29 -0.95
N SER A 21 -10.56 7.48 0.19
CA SER A 21 -11.16 8.04 1.40
C SER A 21 -10.20 8.95 2.17
N PRO A 22 -9.93 10.17 1.66
CA PRO A 22 -8.93 11.07 2.25
C PRO A 22 -9.25 11.54 3.68
N SER A 23 -10.52 11.46 4.08
CA SER A 23 -10.96 11.77 5.44
C SER A 23 -10.78 10.61 6.42
N LYS A 24 -10.52 9.39 5.94
CA LYS A 24 -10.41 8.17 6.76
C LYS A 24 -9.00 7.60 6.83
N LEU A 25 -8.12 7.98 5.91
CA LEU A 25 -6.74 7.54 5.87
C LEU A 25 -5.85 8.68 5.35
N ARG A 26 -4.80 8.98 6.11
CA ARG A 26 -3.71 9.86 5.70
C ARG A 26 -2.42 9.08 5.74
N ILE A 27 -1.59 9.25 4.72
CA ILE A 27 -0.28 8.61 4.65
C ILE A 27 0.82 9.65 4.45
N SER A 28 2.02 9.33 4.92
CA SER A 28 3.24 10.09 4.65
C SER A 28 4.36 9.09 4.37
N VAL A 29 4.96 9.22 3.19
CA VAL A 29 6.13 8.42 2.77
C VAL A 29 7.38 9.27 2.92
N ARG A 30 8.41 8.75 3.59
CA ARG A 30 9.74 9.37 3.69
C ARG A 30 10.79 8.27 3.66
N ASP A 31 11.71 8.36 2.71
CA ASP A 31 12.79 7.38 2.52
C ASP A 31 12.24 5.94 2.42
N GLU A 32 12.59 5.08 3.37
CA GLU A 32 12.13 3.69 3.45
C GLU A 32 10.97 3.48 4.44
N GLU A 33 10.42 4.56 4.99
CA GLU A 33 9.38 4.54 6.00
C GLU A 33 8.05 5.10 5.47
N LEU A 34 6.95 4.50 5.93
CA LEU A 34 5.59 4.98 5.69
C LEU A 34 4.87 5.11 7.02
N VAL A 35 4.26 6.27 7.25
CA VAL A 35 3.34 6.50 8.36
C VAL A 35 1.92 6.52 7.82
N ALA A 36 1.03 5.72 8.42
CA ALA A 36 -0.39 5.68 8.10
C ALA A 36 -1.23 6.02 9.34
N ASP A 37 -2.07 7.05 9.23
CA ASP A 37 -3.02 7.48 10.26
C ASP A 37 -4.44 7.32 9.72
N GLY A 38 -5.13 6.28 10.20
CA GLY A 38 -6.50 6.02 9.85
C GLY A 38 -6.82 4.55 9.60
N LYS A 39 -7.91 4.30 8.88
CA LYS A 39 -8.39 2.95 8.56
C LYS A 39 -7.73 2.43 7.30
N ILE A 40 -7.22 1.20 7.37
CA ILE A 40 -6.67 0.46 6.25
C ILE A 40 -7.57 -0.73 5.97
N ASP A 41 -7.92 -0.93 4.71
CA ASP A 41 -8.54 -2.16 4.21
C ASP A 41 -7.44 -3.22 4.04
N LEU A 42 -7.41 -4.18 4.96
CA LEU A 42 -6.40 -5.24 4.97
C LEU A 42 -6.60 -6.26 3.86
N ASP A 43 -7.83 -6.48 3.39
CA ASP A 43 -8.12 -7.44 2.33
C ASP A 43 -7.64 -6.90 0.98
N GLY A 44 -7.88 -5.60 0.73
CA GLY A 44 -7.33 -4.88 -0.42
C GLY A 44 -5.80 -4.88 -0.42
N LEU A 45 -5.18 -4.59 0.73
CA LEU A 45 -3.73 -4.61 0.88
C LEU A 45 -3.13 -5.99 0.63
N ALA A 46 -3.71 -7.04 1.21
CA ALA A 46 -3.26 -8.41 1.00
C ALA A 46 -3.35 -8.84 -0.47
N THR A 47 -4.44 -8.45 -1.15
CA THR A 47 -4.64 -8.74 -2.58
C THR A 47 -3.55 -8.09 -3.44
N ALA A 48 -3.21 -6.82 -3.19
CA ALA A 48 -2.15 -6.12 -3.91
C ALA A 48 -0.77 -6.79 -3.73
N ILE A 49 -0.44 -7.17 -2.49
CA ILE A 49 0.83 -7.85 -2.18
C ILE A 49 0.91 -9.21 -2.88
N VAL A 50 -0.16 -10.01 -2.82
CA VAL A 50 -0.22 -11.32 -3.50
C VAL A 50 -0.07 -11.16 -5.00
N GLY A 51 -0.71 -10.15 -5.62
CA GLY A 51 -0.55 -9.83 -7.03
C GLY A 51 0.91 -9.58 -7.42
N ALA A 52 1.60 -8.73 -6.65
CA ALA A 52 3.00 -8.39 -6.90
C ALA A 52 3.94 -9.61 -6.77
N VAL A 53 3.72 -10.48 -5.78
CA VAL A 53 4.52 -11.70 -5.57
C VAL A 53 4.24 -12.76 -6.63
N ALA A 54 2.97 -12.92 -7.03
CA ALA A 54 2.55 -13.89 -8.04
C ALA A 54 3.05 -13.54 -9.46
N GLY A 55 3.63 -12.35 -9.65
CA GLY A 55 4.09 -11.88 -10.96
C GLY A 55 2.94 -11.44 -11.88
N ALA A 56 1.79 -11.08 -11.30
CA ALA A 56 0.77 -10.37 -12.04
C ALA A 56 1.32 -8.98 -12.48
N PRO A 57 0.95 -8.48 -13.67
CA PRO A 57 1.29 -7.13 -14.08
C PRO A 57 0.81 -6.07 -13.09
#